data_AF-A0A392U8G8-F1
#
_entry.id   AF-A0A392U8G8-F1
#
_cell.length_a   1.000
_cell.length_b   1.000
_cell.length_c   1.000
_cell.angle_alpha   90.00
_cell.angle_beta   90.00
_cell.angle_gamma   90.00
#
_symmetry.space_group_name_H-M   'P 1'
#
loop_
_entity.id
_entity.type
_entity.pdbx_description
1 polymer ?
#
loop_
_entity_poly.entity_id
_entity_poly.type
_entity_poly.pdbx_seq_one_letter_code
_entity_poly.pdbx_strand_id
1 'polypeptide(L)' 'SELLNQKSAVQGKIPSGYFNALFDMSGDWLRDAADIKYLAFDGYFISLYCLHLTASPLVLQEEVKKSVPAQWDPASLSR' A
#
# COMPACT_ATOMS: atom_id res chain seq x y z
N SER A 1 11.09 5.93 -3.13
CA SER A 1 10.20 4.83 -2.70
C SER A 1 10.93 3.49 -2.51
N GLU A 2 11.84 3.08 -3.40
CA GLU A 2 12.41 1.71 -3.42
C GLU A 2 13.04 1.22 -2.10
N LEU A 3 13.89 2.01 -1.44
CA LEU A 3 14.49 1.65 -0.14
C LEU A 3 13.43 1.46 0.96
N LEU A 4 12.39 2.29 0.98
CA LEU A 4 11.28 2.18 1.92
C LEU A 4 10.47 0.91 1.64
N ASN A 5 10.21 0.60 0.37
CA ASN A 5 9.47 -0.59 -0.03
C ASN A 5 10.20 -1.86 0.38
N GLN A 6 11.52 -1.94 0.15
CA GLN A 6 12.34 -3.07 0.57
C GLN A 6 12.29 -3.27 2.09
N LYS A 7 12.37 -2.20 2.89
CA LYS A 7 12.23 -2.28 4.36
C LYS A 7 10.83 -2.73 4.80
N SER A 8 9.81 -2.52 3.98
CA SER A 8 8.43 -2.97 4.22
C SER A 8 8.07 -4.29 3.52
N ALA A 9 9.05 -5.02 2.97
CA ALA A 9 8.85 -6.27 2.20
C ALA A 9 7.91 -6.10 0.98
N VAL A 10 7.79 -4.89 0.45
CA VAL A 10 7.05 -4.56 -0.79
C VAL A 10 8.04 -4.50 -1.95
N GLN A 11 7.74 -5.18 -3.06
CA GLN A 11 8.59 -5.16 -4.24
C GLN A 11 8.31 -3.93 -5.14
N GLY A 12 9.36 -3.44 -5.80
CA GLY A 12 9.26 -2.39 -6.82
C GLY A 12 9.31 -0.95 -6.29
N LYS A 13 9.01 0.01 -7.17
CA LYS A 13 9.08 1.45 -6.89
C LYS A 13 7.73 2.07 -6.51
N ILE A 14 6.79 1.24 -6.06
CA ILE A 14 5.42 1.67 -5.74
C ILE A 14 5.47 2.69 -4.60
N PRO A 15 4.88 3.88 -4.74
CA PRO A 15 4.67 4.76 -3.60
C PRO A 15 3.90 4.03 -2.48
N SER A 16 4.55 3.75 -1.36
CA SER A 16 3.86 3.25 -0.18
C SER A 16 3.11 4.40 0.51
N GLY A 17 2.06 4.11 1.28
CA GLY A 17 1.26 5.14 1.95
C GLY A 17 2.09 6.09 2.82
N TYR A 18 3.17 5.60 3.43
CA TYR A 18 4.11 6.43 4.19
C TYR A 18 4.91 7.40 3.30
N PHE A 19 5.33 6.97 2.11
CA PHE A 19 5.98 7.83 1.12
C PHE A 19 5.02 8.92 0.64
N ASN A 20 3.75 8.58 0.39
CA ASN A 20 2.73 9.56 -0.02
C ASN A 20 2.49 10.61 1.06
N ALA A 21 2.36 10.19 2.32
CA ALA A 21 2.12 11.12 3.44
C ALA A 21 3.29 12.09 3.67
N LEU A 22 4.54 11.64 3.47
CA LEU A 22 5.72 12.50 3.63
C LEU A 22 5.79 13.63 2.60
N PHE A 23 5.22 13.42 1.41
CA PHE A 23 5.28 14.37 0.29
C PHE A 23 3.92 14.93 -0.11
N ASP A 24 2.90 14.70 0.70
CA ASP A 24 1.52 15.12 0.45
C ASP A 24 1.00 14.69 -0.94
N MET A 25 1.36 13.47 -1.36
CA MET A 25 0.91 12.94 -2.64
C MET A 25 -0.59 12.62 -2.55
N SER A 26 -1.38 13.31 -3.38
CA SER A 26 -2.84 13.21 -3.45
C SER A 26 -3.32 11.88 -4.03
N GLY A 27 -2.43 11.14 -4.69
CA GLY A 27 -2.71 9.84 -5.31
C GLY A 27 -2.71 9.90 -6.83
N ASP A 28 -2.64 11.10 -7.43
CA ASP A 28 -2.33 11.28 -8.86
C ASP A 28 -0.82 11.20 -9.08
N TRP A 29 -0.32 9.97 -9.04
CA TRP A 29 1.12 9.66 -9.09
C TRP A 29 1.86 10.38 -10.22
N LEU A 30 1.27 10.49 -11.40
CA LEU A 30 1.95 11.06 -12.56
C LEU A 30 2.21 12.56 -12.37
N ARG A 31 1.25 13.29 -11.80
CA ARG A 31 1.39 14.72 -11.50
C ARG A 31 2.24 14.96 -10.27
N ASP A 32 1.94 14.26 -9.19
CA ASP A 32 2.65 14.41 -7.92
C ASP A 32 4.15 14.08 -8.08
N ALA A 33 4.51 13.12 -8.96
CA ALA A 33 5.89 12.77 -9.27
C ALA A 33 6.68 13.89 -9.97
N ALA A 34 6.01 14.76 -10.73
CA ALA A 34 6.67 15.87 -11.43
C ALA A 34 7.14 16.97 -10.46
N ASP A 35 6.42 17.16 -9.36
CA ASP A 35 6.73 18.17 -8.35
C ASP A 35 7.86 17.71 -7.41
N ILE A 36 7.98 16.41 -7.16
CA ILE A 36 9.03 15.83 -6.30
C ILE A 36 10.30 15.39 -7.06
N LYS A 37 10.40 15.65 -8.37
CA LYS A 37 11.50 15.15 -9.25
C LYS A 37 12.90 15.63 -8.86
N TYR A 38 13.00 16.69 -8.06
CA TYR A 38 14.28 17.25 -7.59
C TYR A 38 14.62 16.87 -6.14
N LEU A 39 13.74 16.12 -5.46
CA LEU A 39 14.03 15.60 -4.13
C LEU A 39 14.91 14.35 -4.24
N ALA A 40 16.21 14.55 -4.52
CA ALA A 40 17.20 13.52 -4.27
C ALA A 40 17.36 13.37 -2.75
N PHE A 41 17.10 12.16 -2.24
CA PHE A 41 17.03 11.89 -0.81
C PHE A 41 18.32 11.21 -0.34
N ASP A 42 19.28 11.97 0.19
CA ASP A 42 20.31 11.42 1.10
C ASP A 42 19.75 11.45 2.53
N GLY A 43 18.74 10.62 2.77
CA GLY A 43 18.06 10.55 4.06
C GLY A 43 18.77 9.63 5.04
N TYR A 44 19.05 10.12 6.25
CA TYR A 44 19.49 9.28 7.37
C TYR A 44 18.28 8.86 8.22
N PHE A 45 18.08 7.55 8.39
CA PHE A 45 16.96 6.99 9.14
C PHE A 45 17.47 6.36 10.44
N ILE A 46 16.95 6.84 11.57
CA ILE A 46 17.23 6.25 12.89
C ILE A 46 16.00 5.42 13.30
N SER A 47 16.18 4.10 13.39
CA SER A 47 15.14 3.21 13.91
C SER A 47 15.09 3.31 15.44
N LEU A 48 13.97 3.79 15.99
CA LEU A 48 13.79 3.86 17.46
C LEU A 48 13.30 2.54 18.04
N TYR A 49 12.42 1.83 17.33
CA TYR A 49 11.89 0.54 17.73
C TYR A 49 11.68 -0.36 16.50
N CYS A 50 11.86 -1.67 16.66
CA CYS A 50 11.56 -2.66 15.65
C CYS A 50 10.35 -3.49 16.10
N LEU A 51 9.19 -3.22 15.50
CA LEU A 51 7.96 -3.96 15.77
C LEU A 51 7.86 -5.14 14.80
N HIS A 52 7.78 -6.35 15.35
CA HIS A 52 7.45 -7.54 14.56
C HIS A 52 5.94 -7.77 14.65
N LEU A 53 5.24 -7.48 13.57
CA LEU A 53 3.84 -7.89 13.42
C LEU A 53 3.83 -9.37 13.08
N THR A 54 3.36 -10.21 13.99
CA THR A 54 3.02 -11.59 13.68
C THR A 54 1.77 -11.59 12.82
N ALA A 55 1.97 -11.72 11.51
CA ALA A 55 0.86 -11.91 10.59
C ALA A 55 0.16 -13.23 10.95
N SER A 56 -1.03 -13.15 11.50
CA SER A 56 -1.95 -14.28 11.53
C SER A 56 -2.62 -14.41 10.15
N PRO A 57 -2.99 -15.62 9.71
CA PRO A 57 -3.80 -15.77 8.52
C PRO A 57 -5.08 -14.94 8.69
N LEU A 58 -5.33 -14.04 7.75
CA LEU A 58 -6.60 -13.32 7.71
C LEU A 58 -7.68 -14.34 7.37
N VAL A 59 -8.55 -14.61 8.35
CA VAL A 59 -9.72 -15.47 8.15
C VAL A 59 -10.92 -14.57 7.88
N LEU A 60 -11.62 -14.84 6.78
CA LEU A 60 -12.87 -14.17 6.47
C LEU A 60 -13.89 -14.46 7.59
N GLN A 61 -14.62 -13.44 8.04
CA GLN A 61 -15.73 -13.63 8.97
C GLN A 61 -16.80 -14.55 8.36
N GLU A 62 -17.46 -15.36 9.18
CA GLU A 62 -18.46 -16.34 8.71
C GLU A 62 -19.65 -15.66 8.03
N GLU A 63 -20.02 -14.48 8.50
CA GLU A 63 -21.05 -13.64 7.91
C GLU A 63 -20.68 -13.25 6.47
N VAL A 64 -19.42 -12.88 6.25
CA VAL A 64 -18.91 -12.54 4.92
C VAL A 64 -18.89 -13.78 4.04
N LYS A 65 -18.42 -14.93 4.54
CA LYS A 65 -18.43 -16.18 3.76
C LYS A 65 -19.84 -16.57 3.33
N LYS A 66 -20.83 -16.46 4.22
CA LYS A 66 -22.24 -16.74 3.92
C LYS A 66 -22.85 -15.75 2.94
N SER A 67 -22.36 -14.51 2.90
CA SER A 67 -22.81 -13.50 1.94
C SER A 67 -22.29 -13.74 0.52
N VAL A 68 -21.27 -14.58 0.35
CA VAL A 68 -20.74 -14.92 -0.98
C VAL A 68 -21.71 -15.91 -1.64
N PRO A 69 -22.33 -15.55 -2.78
CA PRO A 69 -23.18 -16.46 -3.51
C PRO A 69 -22.35 -17.59 -4.15
N ALA A 70 -22.94 -18.78 -4.25
CA ALA A 70 -22.30 -19.94 -4.87
C ALA A 70 -22.01 -19.73 -6.37
N GLN A 71 -22.77 -18.86 -7.03
CA GLN A 71 -22.57 -18.46 -8.40
C GLN A 71 -22.83 -16.96 -8.54
N TRP A 72 -21.93 -16.29 -9.24
CA TRP A 72 -22.08 -14.89 -9.58
C TRP A 72 -22.77 -14.78 -10.93
N ASP A 73 -23.79 -13.92 -11.03
CA ASP A 73 -24.34 -13.50 -12.32
C ASP A 73 -23.50 -12.29 -12.82
N PRO A 74 -22.71 -12.44 -13.90
CA PRO A 74 -21.88 -11.37 -14.42
C PRO A 74 -22.68 -10.11 -14.81
N ALA A 75 -23.91 -10.29 -15.29
CA ALA A 75 -24.77 -9.17 -15.69
C ALA A 75 -25.26 -8.36 -14.48
N SER A 76 -25.44 -9.00 -13.33
CA SER A 76 -25.78 -8.33 -12.06
C SER A 76 -24.62 -7.53 -11.46
N LEU A 77 -23.38 -7.85 -11.84
CA LEU A 77 -22.15 -7.24 -11.33
C LEU A 77 -21.62 -6.10 -12.21
N SER A 78 -22.06 -6.00 -13.46
CA SER A 78 -21.68 -4.90 -14.35
C SER A 78 -22.51 -3.64 -14.03
N ARG A 79 -21.87 -2.63 -13.46
CA ARG A 79 -22.36 -1.25 -13.41
C ARG A 79 -21.27 -0.29 -13.85
#